data_AF-A0A3B0XQH0-F1
#
_entry.id   AF-A0A3B0XQH0-F1
#
_cell.length_a   1.000
_cell.length_b   1.000
_cell.length_c   1.000
_cell.angle_alpha   90.00
_cell.angle_beta   90.00
_cell.angle_gamma   90.00
#
_symmetry.space_group_name_H-M   'P 1'
#
loop_
_entity.id
_entity.type
_entity.pdbx_description
1 polymer ?
#
loop_
_entity_poly.entity_id
_entity_poly.type
_entity_poly.pdbx_seq_one_letter_code
_entity_poly.pdbx_strand_id
1 'polypeptide(L)'
;FDLDLIVQDDNGNTIGLGGDTVIDSSGSHFTNFSNFQNIRDNLRQAVSDLFTLTYALQGMNVAGDTFDTDNIFFLGHSMGAIVGTTFIANEPNVKASVLANGGASLVKVMDGSASFGPILSAGLAQQAGLIKGSADYEAFLGAAQTVIDSADPVNHTTAAATGRGVLFFEIVGGNGTPSDLVVPIRVPDANDASGTIPAPLAGTEPQLALMGLTQVNVTQGPSSNLLVSTKFVSGDHRSVLDPTADADVTTEMQTQMASFLGTNGAVLVVTDASLLQTPAVP
;
A
#
# COMPACT_ATOMS: atom_id res chain seq x y z
N PHE A 1 10.24 -8.33 10.82
CA PHE A 1 10.74 -8.39 12.21
C PHE A 1 9.94 -9.45 12.90
N ASP A 2 10.60 -10.49 13.40
CA ASP A 2 9.97 -11.62 14.09
C ASP A 2 9.66 -11.22 15.53
N LEU A 3 8.85 -10.18 15.69
CA LEU A 3 8.43 -9.66 16.98
C LEU A 3 7.43 -10.62 17.60
N ASP A 4 7.59 -10.87 18.89
CA ASP A 4 6.69 -11.66 19.73
C ASP A 4 6.54 -10.88 21.05
N LEU A 5 5.66 -9.89 21.02
CA LEU A 5 5.46 -8.92 22.11
C LEU A 5 4.06 -9.03 22.71
N ILE A 6 3.10 -9.63 22.00
CA ILE A 6 1.71 -9.77 22.41
C ILE A 6 1.29 -11.23 22.40
N VAL A 7 0.16 -11.49 23.06
CA VAL A 7 -0.55 -12.77 22.95
C VAL A 7 -1.76 -12.52 22.06
N GLN A 8 -1.96 -13.31 21.01
CA GLN A 8 -3.13 -13.21 20.13
C GLN A 8 -4.07 -14.42 20.30
N ASP A 9 -5.38 -14.19 20.21
CA ASP A 9 -6.34 -15.30 20.06
C ASP A 9 -6.33 -15.86 18.63
N ASP A 10 -7.06 -16.95 18.38
CA ASP A 10 -7.16 -17.58 17.05
C ASP A 10 -7.72 -16.64 15.96
N ASN A 11 -8.31 -15.50 16.35
CA ASN A 11 -8.85 -14.49 15.46
C ASN A 11 -7.90 -13.29 15.27
N GLY A 12 -6.68 -13.35 15.83
CA GLY A 12 -5.68 -12.29 15.76
C GLY A 12 -5.89 -11.13 16.75
N ASN A 13 -6.83 -11.24 17.69
CA ASN A 13 -7.05 -10.18 18.67
C ASN A 13 -5.97 -10.22 19.76
N THR A 14 -5.40 -9.07 20.09
CA THR A 14 -4.48 -8.95 21.22
C THR A 14 -5.21 -9.19 22.55
N ILE A 15 -4.83 -10.24 23.28
CA ILE A 15 -5.42 -10.62 24.57
C ILE A 15 -4.44 -10.45 25.76
N GLY A 16 -3.18 -10.14 25.49
CA GLY A 16 -2.17 -9.93 26.51
C GLY A 16 -0.87 -9.35 25.97
N LEU A 17 -0.01 -8.91 26.89
CA LEU A 17 1.38 -8.52 26.61
C LEU A 17 2.32 -9.64 27.07
N GLY A 18 3.54 -9.69 26.52
CA GLY A 18 4.62 -10.55 27.02
C GLY A 18 5.01 -11.71 26.12
N GLY A 19 4.50 -11.75 24.88
CA GLY A 19 4.77 -12.76 23.87
C GLY A 19 4.17 -14.14 24.21
N ASP A 20 3.84 -14.91 23.18
CA ASP A 20 3.30 -16.28 23.28
C ASP A 20 4.09 -17.31 22.47
N THR A 21 5.29 -16.96 22.02
CA THR A 21 6.16 -17.75 21.13
C THR A 21 5.63 -17.88 19.70
N VAL A 22 4.55 -17.16 19.36
CA VAL A 22 4.07 -16.96 18.00
C VAL A 22 4.50 -15.57 17.55
N ILE A 23 5.07 -15.48 16.36
CA ILE A 23 5.42 -14.18 15.79
C ILE A 23 4.14 -13.38 15.57
N ASP A 24 4.11 -12.17 16.12
CA ASP A 24 3.01 -11.23 16.00
C ASP A 24 2.70 -10.98 14.53
N SER A 25 1.41 -11.03 14.19
CA SER A 25 0.97 -10.81 12.82
C SER A 25 1.35 -9.41 12.31
N SER A 26 1.69 -9.32 11.02
CA SER A 26 2.11 -8.06 10.38
C SER A 26 1.08 -6.95 10.61
N GLY A 27 1.55 -5.77 11.01
CA GLY A 27 0.71 -4.61 11.27
C GLY A 27 0.12 -4.52 12.69
N SER A 28 0.20 -5.58 13.51
CA SER A 28 -0.37 -5.62 14.87
C SER A 28 0.04 -4.46 15.77
N HIS A 29 1.28 -3.97 15.59
CA HIS A 29 1.83 -2.85 16.38
C HIS A 29 1.72 -1.50 15.68
N PHE A 30 1.27 -1.48 14.43
CA PHE A 30 1.10 -0.27 13.63
C PHE A 30 -0.35 0.21 13.60
N THR A 31 -1.30 -0.74 13.60
CA THR A 31 -2.73 -0.45 13.53
C THR A 31 -3.41 -0.69 14.87
N ASN A 32 -4.14 0.31 15.37
CA ASN A 32 -4.95 0.19 16.57
C ASN A 32 -6.35 0.74 16.31
N PHE A 33 -7.33 -0.14 16.06
CA PHE A 33 -8.70 0.25 15.73
C PHE A 33 -9.48 0.86 16.90
N SER A 34 -8.99 0.69 18.13
CA SER A 34 -9.50 1.40 19.31
C SER A 34 -8.95 2.82 19.43
N ASN A 35 -7.86 3.15 18.72
CA ASN A 35 -7.21 4.46 18.78
C ASN A 35 -6.63 4.91 17.43
N PHE A 36 -7.46 5.54 16.60
CA PHE A 36 -7.06 6.08 15.31
C PHE A 36 -6.02 7.21 15.40
N GLN A 37 -5.87 7.88 16.56
CA GLN A 37 -4.79 8.86 16.74
C GLN A 37 -3.42 8.17 16.75
N ASN A 38 -3.34 6.96 17.32
CA ASN A 38 -2.12 6.16 17.25
C ASN A 38 -1.80 5.75 15.80
N ILE A 39 -2.80 5.36 15.00
CA ILE A 39 -2.61 5.10 13.56
C ILE A 39 -2.05 6.33 12.84
N ARG A 40 -2.67 7.51 13.05
CA ARG A 40 -2.19 8.78 12.48
C ARG A 40 -0.73 9.06 12.85
N ASP A 41 -0.41 8.91 14.13
CA ASP A 41 0.91 9.27 14.64
C ASP A 41 1.97 8.23 14.21
N ASN A 42 1.61 6.95 14.08
CA ASN A 42 2.46 5.91 13.49
C ASN A 42 2.74 6.19 12.00
N LEU A 43 1.73 6.60 11.22
CA LEU A 43 1.92 7.02 9.82
C LEU A 43 2.88 8.21 9.71
N ARG A 44 2.66 9.25 10.51
CA ARG A 44 3.53 10.44 10.53
C ARG A 44 4.94 10.11 10.98
N GLN A 45 5.09 9.27 12.00
CA GLN A 45 6.41 8.83 12.47
C GLN A 45 7.14 8.05 11.38
N ALA A 46 6.47 7.11 10.71
CA ALA A 46 7.07 6.36 9.62
C ALA A 46 7.54 7.26 8.47
N VAL A 47 6.75 8.29 8.11
CA VAL A 47 7.17 9.31 7.13
C VAL A 47 8.39 10.10 7.64
N SER A 48 8.38 10.52 8.91
CA SER A 48 9.51 11.23 9.54
C SER A 48 10.79 10.40 9.59
N ASP A 49 10.66 9.10 9.84
CA ASP A 49 11.78 8.16 9.86
C ASP A 49 12.37 8.01 8.45
N LEU A 50 11.55 7.99 7.41
CA LEU A 50 12.02 7.98 6.01
C LEU A 50 12.78 9.26 5.64
N PHE A 51 12.30 10.45 6.03
CA PHE A 51 13.08 11.70 5.85
C PHE A 51 14.40 11.66 6.60
N THR A 52 14.38 11.15 7.83
CA THR A 52 15.58 11.02 8.66
C THR A 52 16.57 10.06 8.01
N LEU A 53 16.10 8.94 7.45
CA LEU A 53 16.93 8.02 6.69
C LEU A 53 17.55 8.70 5.47
N THR A 54 16.76 9.38 4.64
CA THR A 54 17.25 10.11 3.47
C THR A 54 18.30 11.16 3.83
N TYR A 55 18.10 11.89 4.93
CA TYR A 55 19.10 12.82 5.45
C TYR A 55 20.38 12.11 5.93
N ALA A 56 20.23 11.02 6.68
CA ALA A 56 21.35 10.27 7.23
C ALA A 56 22.26 9.68 6.14
N LEU A 57 21.72 9.33 4.96
CA LEU A 57 22.51 8.81 3.84
C LEU A 57 23.68 9.73 3.42
N GLN A 58 23.55 11.06 3.60
CA GLN A 58 24.58 12.03 3.22
C GLN A 58 25.91 11.86 3.97
N GLY A 59 25.87 11.28 5.17
CA GLY A 59 27.04 11.03 6.00
C GLY A 59 27.23 9.56 6.37
N MET A 60 26.37 8.67 5.88
CA MET A 60 26.41 7.26 6.25
C MET A 60 27.53 6.55 5.48
N ASN A 61 28.40 5.89 6.25
CA ASN A 61 29.42 4.98 5.73
C ASN A 61 29.20 3.59 6.33
N VAL A 62 29.05 2.58 5.48
CA VAL A 62 28.86 1.19 5.90
C VAL A 62 30.04 0.38 5.36
N ALA A 63 30.86 -0.15 6.28
CA ALA A 63 32.02 -0.96 5.94
C ALA A 63 33.03 -0.31 4.97
N GLY A 64 33.10 1.02 4.93
CA GLY A 64 33.98 1.78 4.03
C GLY A 64 33.26 2.38 2.83
N ASP A 65 32.05 1.91 2.49
CA ASP A 65 31.28 2.40 1.36
C ASP A 65 30.33 3.55 1.77
N THR A 66 30.28 4.59 0.94
CA THR A 66 29.32 5.71 1.07
C THR A 66 28.15 5.51 0.12
N PHE A 67 26.96 5.93 0.52
CA PHE A 67 25.78 5.88 -0.34
C PHE A 67 25.82 6.98 -1.41
N ASP A 68 25.36 6.63 -2.61
CA ASP A 68 25.11 7.60 -3.68
C ASP A 68 23.80 8.35 -3.41
N THR A 69 23.92 9.56 -2.86
CA THR A 69 22.76 10.40 -2.57
C THR A 69 22.16 11.10 -3.79
N ASP A 70 22.81 11.02 -4.96
CA ASP A 70 22.24 11.53 -6.21
C ASP A 70 21.25 10.51 -6.83
N ASN A 71 21.31 9.24 -6.41
CA ASN A 71 20.48 8.15 -6.93
C ASN A 71 19.71 7.44 -5.81
N ILE A 72 18.75 8.15 -5.22
CA ILE A 72 17.83 7.60 -4.22
C ILE A 72 16.55 7.12 -4.90
N PHE A 73 16.20 5.86 -4.67
CA PHE A 73 14.99 5.22 -5.17
C PHE A 73 14.14 4.71 -4.03
N PHE A 74 12.83 4.60 -4.25
CA PHE A 74 11.90 4.12 -3.24
C PHE A 74 11.07 2.94 -3.76
N LEU A 75 11.01 1.87 -2.97
CA LEU A 75 10.02 0.79 -3.11
C LEU A 75 9.19 0.75 -1.84
N GLY A 76 7.88 0.89 -1.97
CA GLY A 76 6.93 0.64 -0.91
C GLY A 76 6.00 -0.50 -1.29
N HIS A 77 5.74 -1.41 -0.35
CA HIS A 77 4.73 -2.46 -0.48
C HIS A 77 3.67 -2.28 0.62
N SER A 78 2.39 -2.40 0.29
CA SER A 78 1.29 -2.36 1.26
C SER A 78 1.33 -1.09 2.11
N MET A 79 1.41 -1.21 3.44
CA MET A 79 1.62 -0.09 4.36
C MET A 79 2.85 0.76 4.01
N GLY A 80 3.92 0.15 3.49
CA GLY A 80 5.08 0.86 2.97
C GLY A 80 4.77 1.72 1.74
N ALA A 81 3.84 1.31 0.87
CA ALA A 81 3.37 2.13 -0.25
C ALA A 81 2.42 3.26 0.22
N ILE A 82 1.60 2.99 1.23
CA ILE A 82 0.71 3.98 1.88
C ILE A 82 1.54 5.10 2.51
N VAL A 83 2.48 4.75 3.40
CA VAL A 83 3.44 5.68 4.01
C VAL A 83 4.31 6.33 2.94
N GLY A 84 4.79 5.52 1.99
CA GLY A 84 5.66 5.93 0.90
C GLY A 84 5.07 7.01 0.03
N THR A 85 3.77 6.97 -0.26
CA THR A 85 3.08 7.99 -1.05
C THR A 85 3.18 9.37 -0.40
N THR A 86 2.95 9.45 0.91
CA THR A 86 3.10 10.71 1.67
C THR A 86 4.56 11.16 1.75
N PHE A 87 5.49 10.22 1.93
CA PHE A 87 6.93 10.50 1.94
C PHE A 87 7.42 11.08 0.61
N ILE A 88 7.19 10.40 -0.51
CA ILE A 88 7.70 10.83 -1.82
C ILE A 88 7.02 12.11 -2.32
N ALA A 89 5.80 12.42 -1.87
CA ALA A 89 5.17 13.71 -2.14
C ALA A 89 5.97 14.90 -1.58
N ASN A 90 6.79 14.67 -0.56
CA ASN A 90 7.50 15.70 0.20
C ASN A 90 9.03 15.53 0.16
N GLU A 91 9.55 14.43 -0.40
CA GLU A 91 10.98 14.18 -0.58
C GLU A 91 11.39 14.37 -2.05
N PRO A 92 12.02 15.50 -2.42
CA PRO A 92 12.43 15.77 -3.80
C PRO A 92 13.64 14.96 -4.26
N ASN A 93 14.45 14.39 -3.35
CA ASN A 93 15.66 13.65 -3.74
C ASN A 93 15.37 12.22 -4.23
N VAL A 94 14.15 11.70 -4.03
CA VAL A 94 13.72 10.41 -4.60
C VAL A 94 13.50 10.56 -6.11
N LYS A 95 14.33 9.89 -6.91
CA LYS A 95 14.36 9.97 -8.38
C LYS A 95 13.21 9.21 -9.05
N ALA A 96 12.91 8.03 -8.54
CA ALA A 96 11.82 7.20 -9.03
C ALA A 96 11.27 6.34 -7.88
N SER A 97 10.01 5.96 -8.01
CA SER A 97 9.32 5.20 -6.98
C SER A 97 8.50 4.05 -7.56
N VAL A 98 8.54 2.92 -6.88
CA VAL A 98 7.64 1.78 -7.10
C VAL A 98 6.73 1.65 -5.89
N LEU A 99 5.42 1.66 -6.13
CA LEU A 99 4.39 1.51 -5.10
C LEU A 99 3.60 0.24 -5.40
N ALA A 100 3.74 -0.78 -4.57
CA ALA A 100 3.11 -2.06 -4.77
C ALA A 100 1.94 -2.25 -3.79
N ASN A 101 0.74 -2.47 -4.32
CA ASN A 101 -0.44 -2.87 -3.56
C ASN A 101 -0.76 -1.91 -2.38
N GLY A 102 -0.57 -0.60 -2.60
CA GLY A 102 -0.98 0.46 -1.66
C GLY A 102 -2.39 0.96 -1.93
N GLY A 103 -2.92 1.83 -1.08
CA GLY A 103 -4.24 2.44 -1.27
C GLY A 103 -4.38 3.79 -0.57
N ALA A 104 -5.44 4.52 -0.88
CA ALA A 104 -5.77 5.80 -0.26
C ALA A 104 -7.11 5.78 0.49
N SER A 105 -7.34 6.74 1.39
CA SER A 105 -8.48 6.77 2.32
C SER A 105 -8.52 5.54 3.24
N LEU A 106 -7.49 5.44 4.09
CA LEU A 106 -7.10 4.25 4.83
C LEU A 106 -8.22 3.66 5.70
N VAL A 107 -9.08 4.49 6.31
CA VAL A 107 -10.17 3.96 7.15
C VAL A 107 -11.17 3.16 6.32
N LYS A 108 -11.53 3.66 5.13
CA LYS A 108 -12.45 2.93 4.24
C LYS A 108 -11.75 1.78 3.50
N VAL A 109 -10.44 1.87 3.25
CA VAL A 109 -9.63 0.72 2.80
C VAL A 109 -9.69 -0.41 3.83
N MET A 110 -9.49 -0.10 5.12
CA MET A 110 -9.57 -1.09 6.20
C MET A 110 -10.97 -1.68 6.33
N ASP A 111 -12.01 -0.84 6.22
CA ASP A 111 -13.41 -1.29 6.25
C ASP A 111 -13.78 -2.19 5.07
N GLY A 112 -13.34 -1.86 3.85
CA GLY A 112 -13.59 -2.64 2.63
C GLY A 112 -12.66 -3.84 2.42
N SER A 113 -11.61 -3.98 3.24
CA SER A 113 -10.64 -5.07 3.14
C SER A 113 -11.27 -6.42 3.53
N ALA A 114 -11.08 -7.46 2.72
CA ALA A 114 -11.50 -8.81 3.09
C ALA A 114 -10.71 -9.34 4.32
N SER A 115 -9.47 -8.88 4.50
CA SER A 115 -8.62 -9.27 5.63
C SER A 115 -8.88 -8.46 6.89
N PHE A 116 -9.07 -7.14 6.77
CA PHE A 116 -9.19 -6.24 7.93
C PHE A 116 -10.64 -5.84 8.27
N GLY A 117 -11.54 -5.82 7.30
CA GLY A 117 -12.93 -5.40 7.49
C GLY A 117 -13.68 -6.20 8.56
N PRO A 118 -13.59 -7.55 8.58
CA PRO A 118 -14.18 -8.37 9.63
C PRO A 118 -13.62 -8.05 11.03
N ILE A 119 -12.31 -7.82 11.15
CA ILE A 119 -11.65 -7.50 12.43
C ILE A 119 -12.11 -6.13 12.94
N LEU A 120 -12.09 -5.11 12.07
CA LEU A 120 -12.54 -3.76 12.39
C LEU A 120 -14.01 -3.76 12.85
N SER A 121 -14.89 -4.36 12.05
CA SER A 121 -16.33 -4.37 12.34
C SER A 121 -16.68 -5.17 13.59
N ALA A 122 -16.05 -6.33 13.83
CA ALA A 122 -16.24 -7.11 15.04
C ALA A 122 -15.75 -6.35 16.29
N GLY A 123 -14.58 -5.71 16.21
CA GLY A 123 -14.01 -4.90 17.30
C GLY A 123 -14.91 -3.71 17.67
N LEU A 124 -15.40 -2.97 16.67
CA LEU A 124 -16.30 -1.84 16.89
C LEU A 124 -17.67 -2.27 17.43
N ALA A 125 -18.21 -3.40 16.96
CA ALA A 125 -19.43 -3.97 17.49
C ALA A 125 -19.26 -4.38 18.96
N GLN A 126 -18.15 -5.03 19.31
CA GLN A 126 -17.88 -5.49 20.67
C GLN A 126 -17.61 -4.34 21.65
N GLN A 127 -16.81 -3.35 21.25
CA GLN A 127 -16.35 -2.28 22.16
C GLN A 127 -17.34 -1.12 22.27
N ALA A 128 -18.07 -0.82 21.20
CA ALA A 128 -18.90 0.39 21.12
C ALA A 128 -20.33 0.12 20.65
N GLY A 129 -20.71 -1.14 20.35
CA GLY A 129 -22.03 -1.48 19.83
C GLY A 129 -22.28 -0.98 18.41
N LEU A 130 -21.22 -0.58 17.68
CA LEU A 130 -21.33 -0.03 16.33
C LEU A 130 -21.45 -1.17 15.32
N ILE A 131 -22.59 -1.25 14.63
CA ILE A 131 -22.88 -2.31 13.67
C ILE A 131 -22.53 -1.83 12.26
N LYS A 132 -21.71 -2.60 11.53
CA LYS A 132 -21.32 -2.29 10.15
C LYS A 132 -22.53 -1.97 9.27
N GLY A 133 -22.40 -0.92 8.45
CA GLY A 133 -23.47 -0.42 7.57
C GLY A 133 -24.55 0.40 8.28
N SER A 134 -24.54 0.53 9.61
CA SER A 134 -25.42 1.46 10.32
C SER A 134 -24.94 2.91 10.18
N ALA A 135 -25.84 3.87 10.39
CA ALA A 135 -25.50 5.30 10.34
C ALA A 135 -24.43 5.67 11.38
N ASP A 136 -24.50 5.13 12.59
CA ASP A 136 -23.53 5.41 13.65
C ASP A 136 -22.14 4.82 13.33
N TYR A 137 -22.09 3.64 12.69
CA TYR A 137 -20.84 3.05 12.20
C TYR A 137 -20.19 3.91 11.13
N GLU A 138 -20.93 4.36 10.11
CA GLU A 138 -20.38 5.22 9.06
C GLU A 138 -20.01 6.62 9.60
N ALA A 139 -20.77 7.16 10.55
CA ALA A 139 -20.42 8.41 11.22
C ALA A 139 -19.11 8.26 12.02
N PHE A 140 -18.93 7.14 12.71
CA PHE A 140 -17.68 6.81 13.39
C PHE A 140 -16.51 6.71 12.40
N LEU A 141 -16.67 5.97 11.28
CA LEU A 141 -15.61 5.86 10.27
C LEU A 141 -15.28 7.21 9.63
N GLY A 142 -16.27 8.07 9.37
CA GLY A 142 -16.04 9.43 8.89
C GLY A 142 -15.24 10.29 9.88
N ALA A 143 -15.55 10.18 11.19
CA ALA A 143 -14.78 10.84 12.24
C ALA A 143 -13.35 10.27 12.34
N ALA A 144 -13.20 8.95 12.26
CA ALA A 144 -11.91 8.28 12.26
C ALA A 144 -11.04 8.70 11.06
N GLN A 145 -11.64 8.80 9.86
CA GLN A 145 -10.95 9.29 8.68
C GLN A 145 -10.49 10.74 8.88
N THR A 146 -11.35 11.59 9.45
CA THR A 146 -11.00 12.98 9.79
C THR A 146 -9.80 13.06 10.74
N VAL A 147 -9.70 12.14 11.72
CA VAL A 147 -8.55 12.10 12.64
C VAL A 147 -7.26 11.81 11.90
N ILE A 148 -7.25 10.84 10.98
CA ILE A 148 -6.03 10.43 10.27
C ILE A 148 -5.71 11.27 9.03
N ASP A 149 -6.67 12.06 8.54
CA ASP A 149 -6.70 12.70 7.21
C ASP A 149 -5.37 13.34 6.79
N SER A 150 -4.77 14.14 7.68
CA SER A 150 -3.47 14.80 7.43
C SER A 150 -2.29 13.87 7.10
N ALA A 151 -2.37 12.60 7.50
CA ALA A 151 -1.37 11.57 7.24
C ALA A 151 -1.80 10.59 6.13
N ASP A 152 -3.06 10.66 5.70
CA ASP A 152 -3.63 9.77 4.68
C ASP A 152 -3.05 10.11 3.30
N PRO A 153 -2.58 9.12 2.52
CA PRO A 153 -1.99 9.37 1.23
C PRO A 153 -2.94 10.01 0.22
N VAL A 154 -4.27 9.95 0.40
CA VAL A 154 -5.24 10.61 -0.50
C VAL A 154 -4.93 12.09 -0.71
N ASN A 155 -4.44 12.76 0.35
CA ASN A 155 -4.10 14.19 0.34
C ASN A 155 -2.73 14.50 -0.29
N HIS A 156 -1.90 13.48 -0.52
CA HIS A 156 -0.52 13.61 -1.01
C HIS A 156 -0.32 13.00 -2.40
N THR A 157 -1.31 12.24 -2.88
CA THR A 157 -1.23 11.39 -4.07
C THR A 157 -0.84 12.17 -5.35
N THR A 158 -1.41 13.36 -5.59
CA THR A 158 -1.04 14.18 -6.76
C THR A 158 0.39 14.72 -6.67
N ALA A 159 0.83 15.15 -5.48
CA ALA A 159 2.18 15.64 -5.26
C ALA A 159 3.23 14.52 -5.36
N ALA A 160 2.88 13.30 -4.95
CA ALA A 160 3.71 12.10 -5.06
C ALA A 160 4.14 11.81 -6.52
N ALA A 161 3.27 12.08 -7.49
CA ALA A 161 3.55 11.89 -8.92
C ALA A 161 4.27 13.07 -9.60
N THR A 162 4.54 14.17 -8.88
CA THR A 162 5.12 15.37 -9.50
C THR A 162 6.64 15.28 -9.59
N GLY A 163 7.20 15.44 -10.80
CA GLY A 163 8.63 15.61 -11.02
C GLY A 163 9.48 14.34 -10.97
N ARG A 164 8.87 13.16 -10.85
CA ARG A 164 9.54 11.85 -10.78
C ARG A 164 8.77 10.77 -11.54
N GLY A 165 9.44 9.67 -11.87
CA GLY A 165 8.76 8.46 -12.34
C GLY A 165 8.07 7.72 -11.20
N VAL A 166 6.83 7.26 -11.43
CA VAL A 166 6.07 6.39 -10.53
C VAL A 166 5.56 5.16 -11.29
N LEU A 167 5.90 3.98 -10.79
CA LEU A 167 5.33 2.70 -11.20
C LEU A 167 4.46 2.17 -10.06
N PHE A 168 3.23 1.78 -10.38
CA PHE A 168 2.32 1.19 -9.40
C PHE A 168 1.93 -0.25 -9.78
N PHE A 169 2.04 -1.17 -8.83
CA PHE A 169 1.56 -2.55 -8.99
C PHE A 169 0.22 -2.72 -8.27
N GLU A 170 -0.74 -3.35 -8.95
CA GLU A 170 -2.04 -3.71 -8.40
C GLU A 170 -2.38 -5.16 -8.75
N ILE A 171 -2.90 -5.94 -7.80
CA ILE A 171 -3.47 -7.27 -8.06
C ILE A 171 -4.97 -7.10 -8.30
N VAL A 172 -5.38 -7.12 -9.57
CA VAL A 172 -6.81 -7.07 -9.95
C VAL A 172 -7.47 -8.45 -9.95
N GLY A 173 -6.67 -9.51 -9.84
CA GLY A 173 -7.16 -10.88 -9.91
C GLY A 173 -7.71 -11.24 -11.30
N GLY A 174 -8.13 -12.48 -11.44
CA GLY A 174 -8.46 -13.09 -12.73
C GLY A 174 -8.05 -14.55 -12.77
N ASN A 175 -8.45 -15.28 -13.83
CA ASN A 175 -8.08 -16.68 -14.02
C ASN A 175 -8.34 -17.61 -12.81
N GLY A 176 -9.37 -17.31 -12.02
CA GLY A 176 -9.71 -18.07 -10.80
C GLY A 176 -9.03 -17.58 -9.51
N THR A 177 -8.24 -16.51 -9.57
CA THR A 177 -7.67 -15.81 -8.40
C THR A 177 -8.50 -14.57 -8.04
N PRO A 178 -8.68 -14.25 -6.75
CA PRO A 178 -9.33 -13.00 -6.34
C PRO A 178 -8.43 -11.79 -6.61
N SER A 179 -9.00 -10.58 -6.59
CA SER A 179 -8.20 -9.37 -6.43
C SER A 179 -7.55 -9.33 -5.04
N ASP A 180 -6.64 -8.38 -4.83
CA ASP A 180 -5.98 -8.17 -3.53
C ASP A 180 -6.97 -8.23 -2.34
N LEU A 181 -6.75 -9.16 -1.42
CA LEU A 181 -7.62 -9.40 -0.26
C LEU A 181 -7.31 -8.47 0.92
N VAL A 182 -6.22 -7.70 0.84
CA VAL A 182 -5.75 -6.83 1.92
C VAL A 182 -6.06 -5.38 1.59
N VAL A 183 -5.68 -4.90 0.41
CA VAL A 183 -5.96 -3.53 -0.06
C VAL A 183 -6.92 -3.60 -1.25
N PRO A 184 -8.22 -3.32 -1.06
CA PRO A 184 -9.19 -3.44 -2.14
C PRO A 184 -8.91 -2.45 -3.27
N ILE A 185 -9.20 -2.88 -4.50
CA ILE A 185 -9.00 -2.03 -5.70
C ILE A 185 -9.90 -0.79 -5.64
N ARG A 186 -11.12 -0.94 -5.10
CA ARG A 186 -12.13 0.10 -4.83
C ARG A 186 -12.91 -0.32 -3.60
N VAL A 187 -13.56 0.62 -2.92
CA VAL A 187 -14.40 0.28 -1.77
C VAL A 187 -15.88 0.54 -2.08
N PRO A 188 -16.74 -0.50 -2.10
CA PRO A 188 -16.40 -1.94 -2.09
C PRO A 188 -15.85 -2.43 -3.44
N ASP A 189 -15.14 -3.57 -3.43
CA ASP A 189 -14.78 -4.34 -4.62
C ASP A 189 -15.45 -5.72 -4.62
N ALA A 190 -15.04 -6.60 -5.53
CA ALA A 190 -15.60 -7.94 -5.66
C ALA A 190 -15.33 -8.87 -4.47
N ASN A 191 -14.38 -8.52 -3.59
CA ASN A 191 -14.06 -9.29 -2.39
C ASN A 191 -14.98 -8.94 -1.20
N ASP A 192 -15.73 -7.84 -1.28
CA ASP A 192 -16.62 -7.43 -0.19
C ASP A 192 -17.94 -8.23 -0.19
N ALA A 193 -18.09 -9.08 0.82
CA ALA A 193 -19.33 -9.81 1.10
C ALA A 193 -20.14 -9.22 2.28
N SER A 194 -19.67 -8.10 2.87
CA SER A 194 -20.15 -7.57 4.16
C SER A 194 -21.04 -6.33 4.05
N GLY A 195 -21.30 -5.85 2.83
CA GLY A 195 -22.18 -4.69 2.59
C GLY A 195 -21.53 -3.36 2.96
N THR A 196 -20.25 -3.19 2.67
CA THR A 196 -19.51 -1.94 2.91
C THR A 196 -20.12 -0.80 2.12
N ILE A 197 -20.35 0.34 2.79
CA ILE A 197 -20.85 1.54 2.12
C ILE A 197 -19.77 2.11 1.18
N PRO A 198 -20.11 2.43 -0.09
CA PRO A 198 -19.15 2.94 -1.07
C PRO A 198 -18.37 4.18 -0.62
N ALA A 199 -17.07 4.18 -0.90
CA ALA A 199 -16.17 5.30 -0.66
C ALA A 199 -15.37 5.63 -1.93
N PRO A 200 -15.79 6.65 -2.72
CA PRO A 200 -15.23 6.91 -4.06
C PRO A 200 -13.74 7.25 -4.11
N LEU A 201 -13.16 7.70 -3.00
CA LEU A 201 -11.73 8.04 -2.87
C LEU A 201 -10.90 6.92 -2.25
N ALA A 202 -11.52 5.78 -1.92
CA ALA A 202 -10.87 4.70 -1.18
C ALA A 202 -10.48 3.52 -2.07
N GLY A 203 -9.29 2.98 -1.80
CA GLY A 203 -8.69 1.87 -2.53
C GLY A 203 -7.55 2.30 -3.43
N THR A 204 -7.05 1.34 -4.21
CA THR A 204 -5.93 1.51 -5.14
C THR A 204 -6.35 2.35 -6.34
N GLU A 205 -7.43 2.02 -7.03
CA GLU A 205 -7.86 2.71 -8.26
C GLU A 205 -8.08 4.23 -8.10
N PRO A 206 -8.75 4.74 -7.05
CA PRO A 206 -8.84 6.18 -6.84
C PRO A 206 -7.48 6.85 -6.61
N GLN A 207 -6.54 6.17 -5.95
CA GLN A 207 -5.17 6.65 -5.77
C GLN A 207 -4.45 6.77 -7.13
N LEU A 208 -4.51 5.73 -7.95
CA LEU A 208 -3.94 5.71 -9.31
C LEU A 208 -4.49 6.88 -10.15
N ALA A 209 -5.79 7.12 -10.07
CA ALA A 209 -6.45 8.22 -10.79
C ALA A 209 -5.99 9.61 -10.30
N LEU A 210 -5.85 9.81 -8.98
CA LEU A 210 -5.36 11.06 -8.38
C LEU A 210 -3.87 11.32 -8.68
N MET A 211 -3.07 10.25 -8.87
CA MET A 211 -1.68 10.33 -9.33
C MET A 211 -1.59 10.62 -10.84
N GLY A 212 -2.65 10.37 -11.60
CA GLY A 212 -2.64 10.46 -13.06
C GLY A 212 -1.85 9.33 -13.73
N LEU A 213 -1.80 8.13 -13.13
CA LEU A 213 -1.08 7.00 -13.72
C LEU A 213 -1.83 6.42 -14.91
N THR A 214 -1.08 5.98 -15.92
CA THR A 214 -1.62 5.28 -17.09
C THR A 214 -1.44 3.78 -16.92
N GLN A 215 -2.52 3.01 -17.02
CA GLN A 215 -2.43 1.54 -17.05
C GLN A 215 -1.74 1.09 -18.33
N VAL A 216 -0.77 0.19 -18.20
CA VAL A 216 -0.02 -0.39 -19.33
C VAL A 216 0.13 -1.90 -19.17
N ASN A 217 0.20 -2.62 -20.29
CA ASN A 217 0.49 -4.05 -20.34
C ASN A 217 1.59 -4.41 -21.36
N VAL A 218 2.33 -3.40 -21.83
CA VAL A 218 3.47 -3.54 -22.76
C VAL A 218 4.58 -2.59 -22.34
N THR A 219 5.80 -2.88 -22.75
CA THR A 219 7.00 -2.06 -22.50
C THR A 219 6.76 -0.58 -22.84
N GLN A 220 7.20 0.31 -21.96
CA GLN A 220 7.09 1.77 -22.10
C GLN A 220 8.46 2.44 -22.07
N GLY A 221 8.54 3.62 -22.71
CA GLY A 221 9.71 4.49 -22.66
C GLY A 221 10.66 4.36 -23.85
N PRO A 222 11.79 5.11 -23.82
CA PRO A 222 12.21 6.00 -22.74
C PRO A 222 11.38 7.29 -22.65
N SER A 223 11.09 7.75 -21.43
CA SER A 223 10.48 9.05 -21.11
C SER A 223 11.13 9.62 -19.84
N SER A 224 11.09 10.93 -19.59
CA SER A 224 11.82 11.51 -18.44
C SER A 224 11.24 11.17 -17.07
N ASN A 225 9.93 10.86 -16.99
CA ASN A 225 9.20 10.52 -15.77
C ASN A 225 7.97 9.70 -16.14
N LEU A 226 8.10 8.38 -16.28
CA LEU A 226 6.93 7.54 -16.56
C LEU A 226 5.99 7.52 -15.34
N LEU A 227 4.71 7.73 -15.60
CA LEU A 227 3.63 7.63 -14.62
C LEU A 227 2.71 6.49 -15.06
N VAL A 228 3.00 5.28 -14.60
CA VAL A 228 2.41 4.05 -15.12
C VAL A 228 1.95 3.12 -14.01
N SER A 229 0.91 2.34 -14.30
CA SER A 229 0.48 1.22 -13.46
C SER A 229 0.38 -0.05 -14.27
N THR A 230 0.69 -1.17 -13.64
CA THR A 230 0.52 -2.52 -14.22
C THR A 230 -0.34 -3.34 -13.28
N LYS A 231 -1.37 -3.94 -13.85
CA LYS A 231 -2.43 -4.62 -13.11
C LYS A 231 -2.34 -6.11 -13.38
N PHE A 232 -2.07 -6.91 -12.37
CA PHE A 232 -1.80 -8.33 -12.50
C PHE A 232 -3.08 -9.16 -12.34
N VAL A 233 -3.29 -10.13 -13.23
CA VAL A 233 -4.49 -10.99 -13.27
C VAL A 233 -4.32 -12.32 -12.50
N SER A 234 -3.24 -12.44 -11.74
CA SER A 234 -2.89 -13.55 -10.85
C SER A 234 -2.01 -13.02 -9.72
N GLY A 235 -1.67 -13.87 -8.77
CA GLY A 235 -0.89 -13.53 -7.58
C GLY A 235 -1.75 -13.12 -6.39
N ASP A 236 -1.10 -12.55 -5.39
CA ASP A 236 -1.65 -12.12 -4.12
C ASP A 236 -1.00 -10.82 -3.63
N HIS A 237 -1.46 -10.33 -2.47
CA HIS A 237 -0.97 -9.09 -1.88
C HIS A 237 0.56 -9.05 -1.72
N ARG A 238 1.24 -10.18 -1.54
CA ARG A 238 2.67 -10.30 -1.25
C ARG A 238 3.54 -10.54 -2.48
N SER A 239 2.95 -10.69 -3.66
CA SER A 239 3.65 -11.18 -4.86
C SER A 239 4.83 -10.33 -5.33
N VAL A 240 5.00 -9.08 -4.87
CA VAL A 240 6.23 -8.33 -5.16
C VAL A 240 7.46 -8.88 -4.40
N LEU A 241 7.24 -9.58 -3.28
CA LEU A 241 8.27 -10.12 -2.39
C LEU A 241 8.26 -11.64 -2.28
N ASP A 242 7.13 -12.30 -2.53
CA ASP A 242 6.88 -13.70 -2.19
C ASP A 242 6.34 -14.48 -3.39
N PRO A 243 7.11 -15.44 -3.96
CA PRO A 243 6.72 -16.19 -5.16
C PRO A 243 5.71 -17.31 -4.90
N THR A 244 5.24 -17.49 -3.67
CA THR A 244 4.41 -18.64 -3.28
C THR A 244 3.07 -18.70 -4.03
N ALA A 245 2.43 -17.55 -4.24
CA ALA A 245 1.14 -17.49 -4.94
C ALA A 245 1.29 -17.71 -6.44
N ASP A 246 2.24 -17.02 -7.06
CA ASP A 246 2.57 -17.11 -8.49
C ASP A 246 4.00 -16.59 -8.73
N ALA A 247 4.90 -17.51 -9.11
CA ALA A 247 6.30 -17.21 -9.31
C ALA A 247 6.56 -16.37 -10.57
N ASP A 248 5.72 -16.51 -11.60
CA ASP A 248 5.85 -15.76 -12.86
C ASP A 248 5.43 -14.30 -12.63
N VAL A 249 4.33 -14.08 -11.89
CA VAL A 249 3.92 -12.73 -11.44
C VAL A 249 5.01 -12.05 -10.62
N THR A 250 5.61 -12.78 -9.67
CA THR A 250 6.68 -12.24 -8.82
C THR A 250 7.91 -11.85 -9.64
N THR A 251 8.29 -12.70 -10.59
CA THR A 251 9.41 -12.44 -11.50
C THR A 251 9.14 -11.23 -12.40
N GLU A 252 7.94 -11.10 -12.94
CA GLU A 252 7.53 -9.98 -13.78
C GLU A 252 7.52 -8.66 -12.97
N MET A 253 6.94 -8.64 -11.76
CA MET A 253 6.97 -7.47 -10.87
C MET A 253 8.40 -7.02 -10.57
N GLN A 254 9.29 -7.96 -10.23
CA GLN A 254 10.69 -7.63 -9.90
C GLN A 254 11.47 -7.17 -11.14
N THR A 255 11.18 -7.72 -12.31
CA THR A 255 11.78 -7.30 -13.59
C THR A 255 11.35 -5.88 -13.97
N GLN A 256 10.05 -5.60 -13.87
CA GLN A 256 9.50 -4.26 -14.08
C GLN A 256 10.10 -3.25 -13.11
N MET A 257 10.15 -3.57 -11.81
CA MET A 257 10.78 -2.73 -10.80
C MET A 257 12.26 -2.45 -11.11
N ALA A 258 13.05 -3.49 -11.43
CA ALA A 258 14.47 -3.34 -11.70
C ALA A 258 14.74 -2.47 -12.93
N SER A 259 13.99 -2.67 -14.02
CA SER A 259 14.11 -1.85 -15.23
C SER A 259 13.69 -0.40 -14.98
N PHE A 260 12.63 -0.18 -14.20
CA PHE A 260 12.12 1.13 -13.86
C PHE A 260 13.11 1.93 -13.00
N LEU A 261 13.53 1.37 -11.87
CA LEU A 261 14.45 2.05 -10.96
C LEU A 261 15.84 2.21 -11.59
N GLY A 262 16.34 1.18 -12.28
CA GLY A 262 17.65 1.21 -12.95
C GLY A 262 17.75 2.22 -14.10
N THR A 263 16.62 2.77 -14.54
CA THR A 263 16.56 3.82 -15.58
C THR A 263 16.01 5.15 -15.06
N ASN A 264 16.04 5.38 -13.74
CA ASN A 264 15.50 6.60 -13.10
C ASN A 264 14.03 6.86 -13.45
N GLY A 265 13.24 5.79 -13.57
CA GLY A 265 11.82 5.86 -13.93
C GLY A 265 11.56 6.14 -15.41
N ALA A 266 12.54 5.91 -16.28
CA ALA A 266 12.43 6.24 -17.69
C ALA A 266 11.89 5.10 -18.57
N VAL A 267 12.10 3.85 -18.18
CA VAL A 267 11.73 2.65 -18.96
C VAL A 267 11.02 1.65 -18.06
N LEU A 268 9.91 1.11 -18.53
CA LEU A 268 9.28 -0.07 -17.95
C LEU A 268 9.40 -1.22 -18.94
N VAL A 269 10.08 -2.29 -18.57
CA VAL A 269 10.15 -3.51 -19.40
C VAL A 269 9.08 -4.48 -18.95
N VAL A 270 8.19 -4.87 -19.87
CA VAL A 270 7.22 -5.95 -19.67
C VAL A 270 7.74 -7.21 -20.38
N THR A 271 7.94 -8.31 -19.66
CA THR A 271 8.46 -9.56 -20.25
C THR A 271 7.37 -10.58 -20.56
N ASP A 272 6.31 -10.61 -19.76
CA ASP A 272 5.12 -11.40 -20.03
C ASP A 272 3.83 -10.57 -19.87
N ALA A 273 3.29 -10.11 -21.00
CA ALA A 273 2.04 -9.35 -21.04
C ALA A 273 0.80 -10.19 -20.68
N SER A 274 0.88 -11.53 -20.69
CA SER A 274 -0.25 -12.39 -20.36
C SER A 274 -0.60 -12.39 -18.88
N LEU A 275 0.35 -11.98 -18.03
CA LEU A 275 0.17 -11.78 -16.59
C LEU A 275 -0.56 -10.48 -16.26
N LEU A 276 -0.74 -9.59 -17.24
CA LEU A 276 -1.26 -8.24 -17.06
C LEU A 276 -2.64 -8.06 -17.69
N GLN A 277 -3.50 -7.32 -17.00
CA GLN A 277 -4.79 -6.92 -17.52
C GLN A 277 -4.59 -5.93 -18.68
N THR A 278 -5.19 -6.22 -19.82
CA THR A 278 -5.23 -5.32 -20.98
C THR A 278 -5.93 -4.00 -20.60
N PRO A 279 -5.31 -2.84 -20.86
CA PRO A 279 -5.96 -1.55 -20.64
C PRO A 279 -7.26 -1.44 -21.42
N ALA A 280 -8.28 -0.80 -20.83
CA ALA A 280 -9.50 -0.48 -21.57
C ALA A 280 -9.18 0.46 -22.75
N VAL A 281 -9.77 0.18 -23.92
CA VAL A 281 -9.67 1.10 -25.07
C VAL A 281 -10.47 2.36 -24.74
N PRO A 282 -9.90 3.57 -24.90
CA PRO A 282 -10.59 4.82 -24.60
C PRO A 282 -11.83 5.06 -25.46
#